data_AF-A0A6M2DNS3-F1
#
_entry.id   AF-A0A6M2DNS3-F1
#
_cell.length_a   1.000
_cell.length_b   1.000
_cell.length_c   1.000
_cell.angle_alpha   90.00
_cell.angle_beta   90.00
_cell.angle_gamma   90.00
#
_symmetry.space_group_name_H-M   'P 1'
#
loop_
_entity.id
_entity.type
_entity.pdbx_description
1 polymer ?
#
loop_
_entity_poly.entity_id
_entity_poly.type
_entity_poly.pdbx_seq_one_letter_code
_entity_poly.pdbx_strand_id
1 'polypeptide(L)'
;MSKYTPRDVSPFLQMLRNILLGRKYTNALRFGPYLATRSPPPPKLPEGPSSKLSANYYESRDARREIMPPTVLASHNLLASDTGSKAVRTKLPTPGQVYKWD
;
A
#
# COMPACT_ATOMS: atom_id res chain seq x y z
N MET A 1 -21.79 23.31 6.76
CA MET A 1 -22.87 22.66 5.99
C MET A 1 -23.29 23.58 4.86
N SER A 2 -23.45 23.07 3.64
CA SER A 2 -23.90 23.85 2.47
C SER A 2 -25.22 24.57 2.76
N LYS A 3 -25.32 25.86 2.41
CA LYS A 3 -26.55 26.65 2.54
C LYS A 3 -27.66 26.16 1.59
N TYR A 4 -27.31 25.39 0.56
CA TYR A 4 -28.24 24.94 -0.49
C TYR A 4 -28.31 23.42 -0.57
N THR A 5 -29.52 22.92 -0.75
CA THR A 5 -29.77 21.51 -1.05
C THR A 5 -29.30 21.18 -2.47
N PRO A 6 -28.63 20.03 -2.69
CA PRO A 6 -28.30 19.54 -4.02
C PRO A 6 -29.52 19.49 -4.93
N ARG A 7 -29.30 19.69 -6.24
CA ARG A 7 -30.35 19.53 -7.25
C ARG A 7 -30.82 18.07 -7.26
N ASP A 8 -32.13 17.86 -7.19
CA ASP A 8 -32.80 16.57 -7.39
C ASP A 8 -34.03 16.77 -8.29
N VAL A 9 -34.67 15.68 -8.69
CA VAL A 9 -35.89 15.68 -9.50
C VAL A 9 -37.09 16.21 -8.71
N SER A 10 -38.23 16.46 -9.37
CA SER A 10 -39.44 16.95 -8.69
C SER A 10 -39.91 15.97 -7.59
N PRO A 11 -40.55 16.44 -6.51
CA PRO A 11 -40.96 15.58 -5.39
C PRO A 11 -41.79 14.35 -5.80
N PHE A 12 -42.66 14.50 -6.80
CA PHE A 12 -43.43 13.39 -7.36
C PHE A 12 -42.54 12.30 -7.98
N LEU A 13 -41.55 12.70 -8.79
CA LEU A 13 -40.60 11.77 -9.38
C LEU A 13 -39.66 11.15 -8.34
N GLN A 14 -39.31 11.88 -7.28
CA GLN A 14 -38.55 11.32 -6.17
C GLN A 14 -39.33 10.21 -5.46
N MET A 15 -40.64 10.41 -5.24
CA MET A 15 -41.52 9.42 -4.64
C MET A 15 -41.61 8.16 -5.51
N LEU A 16 -41.90 8.32 -6.80
CA LEU A 16 -41.96 7.20 -7.76
C LEU A 16 -40.63 6.44 -7.78
N ARG A 17 -39.49 7.14 -7.84
CA ARG A 17 -38.15 6.54 -7.80
C ARG A 17 -37.92 5.73 -6.53
N ASN A 18 -38.25 6.28 -5.36
CA ASN A 18 -38.04 5.59 -4.08
C ASN A 18 -38.93 4.35 -3.95
N ILE A 19 -40.15 4.39 -4.47
CA ILE A 19 -41.06 3.23 -4.52
C ILE A 19 -40.45 2.12 -5.39
N LEU A 20 -40.06 2.45 -6.62
CA LEU A 20 -39.49 1.46 -7.56
C LEU A 20 -38.15 0.89 -7.08
N LEU A 21 -37.37 1.66 -6.31
CA LEU A 21 -36.10 1.21 -5.74
C LEU A 21 -36.26 0.40 -4.44
N GLY A 22 -37.43 0.43 -3.78
CA GLY A 22 -37.63 -0.18 -2.46
C GLY A 22 -36.78 0.44 -1.34
N ARG A 23 -36.14 1.60 -1.59
CA ARG A 23 -35.29 2.31 -0.63
C ARG A 23 -35.21 3.80 -0.95
N LYS A 24 -34.76 4.60 0.01
CA LYS A 24 -34.42 6.00 -0.24
C LYS A 24 -33.24 6.07 -1.21
N TYR A 25 -33.42 6.83 -2.30
CA TYR A 25 -32.37 7.04 -3.26
C TYR A 25 -31.15 7.74 -2.65
N THR A 26 -29.97 7.20 -2.94
CA THR A 26 -28.67 7.75 -2.56
C THR A 26 -28.05 8.44 -3.77
N ASN A 27 -27.87 9.75 -3.70
CA ASN A 27 -27.37 10.53 -4.83
C ASN A 27 -25.87 10.26 -5.05
N ALA A 28 -25.52 9.76 -6.24
CA ALA A 28 -24.14 9.48 -6.64
C ALA A 28 -23.46 10.66 -7.37
N LEU A 29 -24.22 11.72 -7.67
CA LEU A 29 -23.69 12.90 -8.34
C LEU A 29 -22.87 13.75 -7.38
N ARG A 30 -21.89 14.45 -7.97
CA ARG A 30 -20.97 15.32 -7.24
C ARG A 30 -21.47 16.76 -7.33
N PHE A 31 -21.66 17.41 -6.18
CA PHE A 31 -22.10 18.80 -6.10
C PHE A 31 -21.00 19.65 -5.50
N GLY A 32 -20.78 20.85 -6.07
CA GLY A 32 -19.71 21.76 -5.69
C GLY A 32 -19.53 21.98 -4.18
N PRO A 33 -20.60 22.18 -3.38
CA PRO A 33 -20.46 22.39 -1.94
C PRO A 33 -19.91 21.20 -1.13
N TYR A 34 -19.93 20.00 -1.70
CA TYR A 34 -19.44 18.76 -1.08
C TYR A 34 -18.13 18.27 -1.71
N LEU A 35 -17.60 19.03 -2.67
CA LEU A 35 -16.33 18.76 -3.33
C LEU A 35 -15.27 19.73 -2.82
N ALA A 36 -14.03 19.25 -2.81
CA ALA A 36 -12.90 20.14 -2.65
C ALA A 36 -12.82 21.14 -3.82
N THR A 37 -12.25 22.32 -3.55
CA THR A 37 -12.02 23.34 -4.56
C THR A 37 -11.07 22.84 -5.64
N ARG A 38 -11.31 23.20 -6.90
CA ARG A 38 -10.41 22.87 -8.01
C ARG A 38 -9.06 23.62 -7.96
N SER A 39 -9.04 24.75 -7.28
CA SER A 39 -7.84 25.57 -7.06
C SER A 39 -7.62 25.74 -5.55
N PRO A 40 -7.01 24.75 -4.88
CA PRO A 40 -6.65 24.87 -3.46
C PRO A 40 -5.49 25.89 -3.29
N PRO A 41 -5.33 26.48 -2.10
CA PRO A 41 -4.16 27.31 -1.79
C PRO A 41 -2.88 26.46 -1.84
N PRO A 42 -1.71 27.08 -2.10
CA PRO A 42 -0.44 26.37 -2.11
C PRO A 42 -0.17 25.73 -0.74
N PRO A 43 0.12 24.41 -0.68
CA PRO A 43 0.38 23.74 0.59
C PRO A 43 1.79 24.02 1.12
N LYS A 44 1.96 24.03 2.45
CA LYS A 44 3.27 23.99 3.11
C LYS A 44 3.54 22.56 3.59
N LEU A 45 4.27 21.79 2.78
CA LEU A 45 4.59 20.40 3.10
C LEU A 45 5.69 20.31 4.17
N PRO A 46 5.65 19.31 5.07
CA PRO A 46 6.75 19.07 6.01
C PRO A 46 7.99 18.60 5.25
N GLU A 47 9.16 18.87 5.83
CA GLU A 47 10.43 18.41 5.28
C GLU A 47 10.64 16.91 5.52
N GLY A 48 11.46 16.30 4.65
CA GLY A 48 11.86 14.90 4.80
C GLY A 48 12.90 14.71 5.91
N PRO A 49 13.15 13.45 6.31
CA PRO A 49 14.08 13.13 7.41
C PRO A 49 15.55 13.49 7.13
N SER A 50 15.91 13.69 5.85
CA SER A 50 17.25 14.09 5.42
C SER A 50 17.39 15.60 5.19
N SER A 51 16.42 16.43 5.58
CA SER A 51 16.57 17.89 5.59
C SER A 51 17.26 18.36 6.87
N LYS A 52 18.52 17.94 7.06
CA LYS A 52 19.34 18.28 8.24
C LYS A 52 20.53 19.11 7.82
N LEU A 53 20.85 20.14 8.61
CA LEU A 53 21.97 21.06 8.36
C LEU A 53 23.34 20.46 8.68
N SER A 54 23.40 19.51 9.61
CA SER A 54 24.62 18.86 10.08
C SER A 54 24.42 17.36 10.28
N ALA A 55 25.52 16.60 10.33
CA ALA A 55 25.50 15.14 10.52
C ALA A 55 24.57 14.42 9.52
N ASN A 56 24.67 14.79 8.24
CA ASN A 56 23.78 14.32 7.17
C ASN A 56 24.55 13.98 5.88
N TYR A 57 25.70 13.34 6.06
CA TYR A 57 26.52 12.88 4.94
C TYR A 57 25.74 11.85 4.12
N TYR A 58 25.81 11.96 2.79
CA TYR A 58 25.08 11.05 1.90
C TYR A 58 25.60 9.61 2.00
N GLU A 59 26.89 9.44 2.28
CA GLU A 59 27.56 8.14 2.43
C GLU A 59 26.86 7.23 3.46
N SER A 60 26.47 7.76 4.62
CA SER A 60 25.86 6.97 5.69
C SER A 60 24.40 6.59 5.44
N ARG A 61 23.82 6.97 4.29
CA ARG A 61 22.41 6.72 3.94
C ARG A 61 22.23 6.29 2.48
N ASP A 62 23.31 6.02 1.76
CA ASP A 62 23.25 5.59 0.36
C ASP A 62 23.09 4.07 0.28
N ALA A 63 21.87 3.59 0.55
CA ALA A 63 21.54 2.15 0.48
C ALA A 63 21.85 1.52 -0.88
N ARG A 64 21.94 2.30 -1.96
CA ARG A 64 22.32 1.80 -3.29
C ARG A 64 23.76 1.28 -3.33
N ARG A 65 24.64 1.83 -2.49
CA ARG A 65 26.06 1.44 -2.38
C ARG A 65 26.30 0.40 -1.29
N GLU A 66 25.32 0.15 -0.43
CA GLU A 66 25.36 -0.92 0.58
C GLU A 66 25.09 -2.30 -0.02
N ILE A 67 24.61 -2.36 -1.27
CA ILE A 67 24.31 -3.61 -1.96
C ILE A 67 25.61 -4.39 -2.23
N MET A 68 25.72 -5.56 -1.63
CA MET A 68 26.79 -6.52 -1.90
C MET A 68 26.36 -7.54 -2.98
N PRO A 69 27.31 -8.10 -3.75
CA PRO A 69 27.03 -9.23 -4.63
C PRO A 69 26.40 -10.40 -3.86
N PRO A 70 25.55 -11.22 -4.51
CA PRO A 70 24.92 -12.36 -3.86
C PRO A 70 25.97 -13.36 -3.36
N THR A 71 25.74 -13.92 -2.18
CA THR A 71 26.60 -14.98 -1.63
C THR A 71 26.40 -16.28 -2.41
N VAL A 72 27.46 -16.78 -3.03
CA VAL A 72 27.44 -18.06 -3.77
C VAL A 72 27.52 -19.21 -2.78
N LEU A 73 26.42 -19.96 -2.61
CA LEU A 73 26.36 -21.11 -1.70
C LEU A 73 26.94 -22.40 -2.31
N ALA A 74 26.86 -22.55 -3.63
CA ALA A 74 27.46 -23.66 -4.37
C ALA A 74 27.72 -23.23 -5.83
N SER A 75 28.95 -23.41 -6.32
CA SER A 75 29.34 -23.16 -7.71
C SER A 75 29.45 -24.47 -8.47
N HIS A 76 28.48 -24.76 -9.36
CA HIS A 76 28.49 -25.77 -10.45
C HIS A 76 29.36 -27.04 -10.33
N ASN A 77 29.53 -27.61 -9.14
CA ASN A 77 30.06 -28.95 -8.90
C ASN A 77 29.21 -29.62 -7.81
N LEU A 78 27.98 -29.98 -8.19
CA LEU A 78 27.01 -30.67 -7.34
C LEU A 78 27.25 -32.19 -7.26
N LEU A 79 28.51 -32.62 -7.27
CA LEU A 79 28.89 -34.03 -7.08
C LEU A 79 30.19 -34.14 -6.28
N ALA A 80 30.15 -33.78 -4.99
CA ALA A 80 31.09 -34.34 -4.02
C ALA A 80 30.40 -35.52 -3.33
N SER A 81 30.77 -36.72 -3.77
CA SER A 81 30.58 -37.98 -3.05
C SER A 81 31.34 -37.87 -1.73
N ASP A 82 30.64 -37.63 -0.62
CA ASP A 82 31.21 -37.87 0.70
C ASP A 82 30.48 -39.05 1.37
N THR A 83 31.19 -40.17 1.39
CA THR A 83 31.00 -41.32 2.26
C THR A 83 31.29 -40.92 3.70
N GLY A 84 30.40 -40.12 4.28
CA GLY A 84 30.44 -39.73 5.69
C GLY A 84 29.03 -39.88 6.26
N SER A 85 28.89 -40.80 7.22
CA SER A 85 27.65 -41.16 7.93
C SER A 85 26.65 -40.01 8.07
N LYS A 86 25.61 -40.02 7.23
CA LYS A 86 24.50 -39.07 7.30
C LYS A 86 23.70 -39.34 8.57
N ALA A 87 23.84 -38.49 9.58
CA ALA A 87 22.80 -38.36 10.60
C ALA A 87 21.51 -37.96 9.89
N VAL A 88 20.52 -38.87 9.87
CA VAL A 88 19.22 -38.64 9.23
C VAL A 88 18.51 -37.52 10.00
N ARG A 89 18.58 -36.30 9.47
CA ARG A 89 17.76 -35.19 9.97
C ARG A 89 16.30 -35.53 9.69
N THR A 90 15.50 -35.68 10.74
CA THR A 90 14.08 -36.06 10.65
C THR A 90 13.19 -34.99 10.04
N LYS A 91 13.69 -33.75 9.89
CA LYS A 91 13.00 -32.63 9.24
C LYS A 91 13.92 -31.98 8.23
N LEU A 92 13.44 -31.85 6.99
CA LEU A 92 14.10 -31.08 5.94
C LEU A 92 14.02 -29.59 6.27
N PRO A 93 15.04 -28.78 5.92
CA PRO A 93 14.95 -27.33 6.11
C PRO A 93 13.82 -26.75 5.25
N THR A 94 12.90 -26.00 5.86
CA THR A 94 11.87 -25.24 5.15
C THR A 94 12.34 -23.78 4.98
N PRO A 95 11.96 -23.09 3.88
CA PRO A 95 12.37 -21.70 3.65
C PRO A 95 11.86 -20.68 4.69
N GLY A 96 10.82 -21.03 5.46
CA GLY A 96 10.22 -20.16 6.46
C GLY A 96 9.12 -20.87 7.26
N GLN A 97 8.46 -20.13 8.15
CA GLN A 97 7.32 -20.58 8.94
C GLN A 97 6.03 -20.57 8.10
N VAL A 98 5.14 -21.53 8.33
CA VAL A 98 3.81 -21.57 7.69
C VAL A 98 2.80 -20.89 8.61
N TYR A 99 2.16 -19.83 8.12
CA TYR A 99 1.12 -19.10 8.85
C TYR A 99 -0.26 -19.46 8.30
N LYS A 100 -1.22 -19.77 9.19
CA LYS A 100 -2.65 -19.86 8.88
C LYS A 100 -3.28 -18.51 9.22
N TRP A 101 -4.07 -17.97 8.30
CA TRP A 101 -4.67 -16.64 8.43
C TRP A 101 -6.06 -16.66 9.10
N ASP A 102 -6.55 -17.85 9.46
CA ASP A 102 -7.82 -18.09 10.14
C ASP A 102 -7.64 -18.30 11.65
#